data_AF-A0A956H9P1-F1
#
_entry.id   AF-A0A956H9P1-F1
#
_cell.length_a   1.000
_cell.length_b   1.000
_cell.length_c   1.000
_cell.angle_alpha   90.00
_cell.angle_beta   90.00
_cell.angle_gamma   90.00
#
_symmetry.space_group_name_H-M   'P 1'
#
loop_
_entity.id
_entity.type
_entity.pdbx_description
1 polymer ?
#
loop_
_entity_poly.entity_id
_entity_poly.type
_entity_poly.pdbx_seq_one_letter_code
_entity_poly.pdbx_strand_id
1 'polypeptide(L)'
;MNRLLALARKELLQVARDRLTLAMMVMLPVLQLLLFGWAIDTDVRHIPTVIFDQDASAASRDLVRRVELTGYYDIVGEARSYDEIG
;
A
#
# COMPACT_ATOMS: atom_id res chain seq x y z
N MET A 1 27.07 -34.11 23.29
CA MET A 1 25.79 -33.45 22.94
C MET A 1 25.10 -32.70 24.08
N ASN A 2 25.16 -33.15 25.35
CA ASN A 2 24.34 -32.57 26.44
C ASN A 2 24.70 -31.15 26.91
N ARG A 3 25.96 -30.71 26.76
CA ARG A 3 26.37 -29.34 27.19
C ARG A 3 25.73 -28.26 26.34
N LEU A 4 25.63 -28.48 25.02
CA LEU A 4 25.05 -27.50 24.09
C LEU A 4 23.56 -27.30 24.38
N LEU A 5 22.83 -28.40 24.60
CA LEU A 5 21.42 -28.38 24.99
C LEU A 5 21.19 -27.71 26.35
N ALA A 6 22.06 -27.97 27.33
CA ALA A 6 21.98 -27.34 28.65
C ALA A 6 22.20 -25.82 28.56
N LEU A 7 23.13 -25.37 27.72
CA LEU A 7 23.38 -23.96 27.49
C LEU A 7 22.21 -23.30 26.74
N ALA A 8 21.74 -23.91 25.65
CA ALA A 8 20.58 -23.42 24.89
C ALA A 8 19.33 -23.30 25.77
N ARG A 9 19.08 -24.28 26.64
CA ARG A 9 17.96 -24.22 27.61
C ARG A 9 18.10 -23.06 28.59
N LYS A 10 19.32 -22.78 29.07
CA LYS A 10 19.59 -21.65 29.96
C LYS A 10 19.28 -20.32 29.26
N GLU A 11 19.80 -20.13 28.06
CA GLU A 11 19.60 -18.91 27.28
C GLU A 11 18.13 -18.70 26.91
N LEU A 12 17.41 -19.76 26.51
CA LEU A 12 15.97 -19.68 26.23
C LEU A 12 15.16 -19.29 27.47
N LEU A 13 15.49 -19.84 28.64
CA LEU A 13 14.84 -19.44 29.89
C LEU A 13 15.18 -18.01 30.30
N GLN A 14 16.38 -17.55 29.98
CA GLN A 14 16.84 -16.19 30.26
C GLN A 14 16.09 -15.18 29.37
N VAL A 15 15.99 -15.44 28.07
CA VAL A 15 15.18 -14.66 27.14
C VAL A 15 13.70 -14.71 27.52
N ALA A 16 13.20 -15.88 27.94
CA ALA A 16 11.80 -16.03 28.35
C ALA A 16 11.42 -15.20 29.60
N ARG A 17 12.40 -14.91 30.48
CA ARG A 17 12.20 -14.04 31.65
C ARG A 17 12.39 -12.56 31.32
N ASP A 18 13.05 -12.24 30.22
CA ASP A 18 13.15 -10.88 29.72
C ASP A 18 11.85 -10.50 28.97
N ARG A 19 10.86 -10.10 29.76
CA ARG A 19 9.54 -9.69 29.28
C ARG A 19 9.61 -8.49 28.35
N LEU A 20 10.59 -7.61 28.50
CA LEU A 20 10.73 -6.43 27.65
C LEU A 20 11.18 -6.85 26.24
N THR A 21 12.22 -7.68 26.16
CA THR A 21 12.70 -8.20 24.88
C THR A 21 11.63 -9.03 24.17
N LEU A 22 10.93 -9.91 24.89
CA LEU A 22 9.79 -10.66 24.34
C LEU A 22 8.65 -9.74 23.87
N ALA A 23 8.32 -8.71 24.65
CA ALA A 23 7.30 -7.74 24.26
C ALA A 23 7.72 -7.00 22.99
N MET A 24 8.97 -6.54 22.88
CA MET A 24 9.45 -5.85 21.67
C MET A 24 9.43 -6.77 20.44
N MET A 25 9.82 -8.03 20.58
CA MET A 25 9.78 -9.03 19.50
C MET A 25 8.39 -9.23 18.91
N VAL A 26 7.32 -9.03 19.70
CA VAL A 26 5.93 -9.14 19.23
C VAL A 26 5.34 -7.79 18.86
N MET A 27 5.56 -6.77 19.70
CA MET A 27 4.98 -5.43 19.55
C MET A 27 5.52 -4.70 18.32
N LEU A 28 6.82 -4.83 18.00
CA LEU A 28 7.40 -4.18 16.82
C LEU A 28 6.75 -4.70 15.53
N PRO A 29 6.67 -6.02 15.27
CA PRO A 29 5.95 -6.55 14.12
C PRO A 29 4.46 -6.18 14.12
N VAL A 30 3.78 -6.23 15.26
CA VAL A 30 2.34 -5.85 15.33
C VAL A 30 2.17 -4.38 14.95
N LEU A 31 2.99 -3.49 15.49
CA LEU A 31 2.96 -2.07 15.14
C LEU A 31 3.28 -1.87 13.66
N GLN A 32 4.25 -2.60 13.11
CA GLN A 32 4.56 -2.57 11.68
C GLN A 32 3.37 -3.04 10.84
N LEU A 33 2.68 -4.12 11.21
CA LEU A 33 1.49 -4.59 10.51
C LEU A 33 0.33 -3.59 10.60
N LEU A 34 0.17 -2.89 11.72
CA LEU A 34 -0.84 -1.85 11.86
C LEU A 34 -0.48 -0.61 11.02
N LEU A 35 0.78 -0.17 11.07
CA LEU A 35 1.27 0.93 10.27
C LEU A 35 1.17 0.62 8.79
N PHE A 36 1.62 -0.55 8.35
CA PHE A 36 1.48 -0.98 6.97
C PHE A 36 0.01 -1.22 6.62
N GLY A 37 -0.78 -1.88 7.45
CA GLY A 37 -2.22 -2.08 7.17
C GLY A 37 -3.01 -0.79 7.07
N TRP A 38 -2.61 0.26 7.80
CA TRP A 38 -3.24 1.58 7.74
C TRP A 38 -2.64 2.48 6.64
N ALA A 39 -1.32 2.45 6.44
CA ALA A 39 -0.64 3.24 5.41
C ALA A 39 -0.77 2.63 4.00
N ILE A 40 -1.00 1.32 3.91
CA ILE A 40 -1.38 0.62 2.68
C ILE A 40 -2.89 0.87 2.48
N ASP A 41 -3.24 2.12 2.21
CA ASP A 41 -4.45 2.42 1.46
C ASP A 41 -4.17 1.98 0.01
N THR A 42 -4.36 0.69 -0.28
CA THR A 42 -4.14 0.14 -1.64
C THR A 42 -5.26 0.54 -2.60
N ASP A 43 -6.23 1.32 -2.12
CA ASP A 43 -7.33 1.76 -2.92
C ASP A 43 -6.96 3.06 -3.61
N VAL A 44 -6.27 2.93 -4.74
CA VAL A 44 -6.01 4.04 -5.66
C VAL A 44 -7.32 4.41 -6.40
N ARG A 45 -8.39 4.65 -5.65
CA ARG A 45 -9.64 5.23 -6.16
C ARG A 45 -9.47 6.74 -6.17
N HIS A 46 -10.21 7.40 -7.06
CA HIS A 46 -10.21 8.86 -7.17
C HIS A 46 -8.88 9.47 -7.62
N ILE A 47 -8.18 8.83 -8.56
CA ILE A 47 -6.98 9.41 -9.17
C ILE A 47 -7.41 10.63 -10.01
N PRO A 48 -6.97 11.86 -9.68
CA PRO A 48 -7.29 13.03 -10.48
C PRO A 48 -6.67 12.87 -11.87
N THR A 49 -7.52 12.83 -12.89
CA THR A 49 -7.12 12.49 -14.26
C THR A 49 -7.63 13.53 -15.24
N VAL A 50 -6.74 13.98 -16.12
CA VAL A 50 -7.08 14.87 -17.24
C VAL A 50 -7.10 14.05 -18.53
N ILE A 51 -8.13 14.24 -19.34
CA ILE A 51 -8.28 13.55 -20.62
C ILE A 51 -7.81 14.44 -21.76
N PHE A 52 -6.91 13.94 -22.61
CA PHE A 52 -6.50 14.62 -23.84
C PHE A 52 -7.04 13.86 -25.05
N ASP A 53 -8.26 14.21 -25.48
CA ASP A 53 -8.94 13.58 -26.63
C ASP A 53 -8.85 14.46 -27.88
N GLN A 54 -7.95 14.12 -28.80
CA GLN A 54 -7.81 14.82 -30.09
C GLN A 54 -8.69 14.22 -31.20
N ASP A 55 -9.19 13.01 -31.02
CA ASP A 55 -9.98 12.30 -32.04
C ASP A 55 -11.46 12.73 -31.95
N ALA A 56 -11.94 13.08 -30.75
CA ALA A 56 -13.32 13.54 -30.48
C ALA A 56 -14.38 12.60 -31.09
N SER A 57 -14.04 11.33 -31.27
CA SER A 57 -14.88 10.33 -31.91
C SER A 57 -15.83 9.70 -30.90
N ALA A 58 -16.88 9.04 -31.39
CA ALA A 58 -17.79 8.30 -30.52
C ALA A 58 -17.08 7.15 -29.79
N ALA A 59 -16.07 6.54 -30.42
CA ALA A 59 -15.26 5.50 -29.82
C ALA A 59 -14.36 6.03 -28.70
N SER A 60 -13.74 7.21 -28.90
CA SER A 60 -12.93 7.87 -27.88
C SER A 60 -13.76 8.22 -26.63
N ARG A 61 -14.95 8.81 -26.82
CA ARG A 61 -15.88 9.11 -25.70
C ARG A 61 -16.35 7.86 -24.95
N ASP A 62 -16.61 6.76 -25.65
CA ASP A 62 -17.00 5.51 -25.01
C ASP A 62 -15.85 4.92 -24.16
N LEU A 63 -14.61 5.03 -24.63
CA LEU A 63 -13.43 4.63 -23.87
C LEU A 63 -13.29 5.48 -22.59
N VAL A 64 -13.39 6.80 -22.69
CA VAL A 64 -13.32 7.72 -21.55
C VAL A 64 -14.39 7.37 -20.50
N ARG A 65 -15.63 7.15 -20.93
CA ARG A 65 -16.72 6.73 -20.05
C ARG A 65 -16.44 5.38 -19.37
N ARG A 66 -15.88 4.41 -20.09
CA ARG A 66 -15.51 3.11 -19.50
C ARG A 66 -14.44 3.26 -18.43
N VAL A 67 -13.46 4.14 -18.65
CA VAL A 67 -12.39 4.45 -17.68
C VAL A 67 -12.97 5.09 -16.41
N GLU A 68 -13.87 6.06 -16.56
CA GLU A 68 -14.58 6.71 -15.43
C GLU A 68 -15.40 5.70 -14.62
N LEU A 69 -16.13 4.80 -15.29
CA LEU A 69 -16.95 3.76 -14.65
C LEU A 69 -16.15 2.75 -13.82
N THR A 70 -14.83 2.68 -13.99
CA THR A 70 -13.98 1.81 -13.16
C THR A 70 -13.85 2.31 -11.72
N GLY A 71 -14.12 3.60 -11.45
CA GLY A 71 -14.00 4.22 -10.12
C GLY A 71 -12.55 4.46 -9.66
N TYR A 72 -11.56 4.10 -10.48
CA TYR A 72 -10.15 4.39 -10.21
C TYR A 72 -9.76 5.82 -10.58
N TYR A 73 -10.44 6.41 -11.57
CA TYR A 73 -10.07 7.70 -12.15
C TYR A 73 -11.20 8.71 -11.97
N ASP A 74 -10.88 9.85 -11.38
CA ASP A 74 -11.76 11.01 -11.32
C ASP A 74 -11.38 11.94 -12.46
N ILE A 75 -12.26 12.10 -13.45
CA ILE A 75 -12.01 13.00 -14.57
C ILE A 75 -12.21 14.45 -14.07
N VAL A 76 -11.11 15.17 -13.88
CA VAL A 76 -11.11 16.55 -13.37
C VAL A 76 -11.08 17.61 -14.47
N GLY A 77 -10.86 17.20 -15.72
CA GLY A 77 -10.89 18.10 -16.88
C GLY A 77 -10.49 17.41 -18.19
N GLU A 78 -10.71 18.14 -19.29
CA GLU A 78 -10.22 17.78 -20.62
C GLU A 78 -9.16 18.78 -21.05
N ALA A 79 -7.96 18.31 -21.37
CA ALA A 79 -6.91 19.13 -21.96
C ALA A 79 -7.24 19.35 -23.44
N ARG A 80 -7.15 20.59 -23.90
CA ARG A 80 -7.36 20.96 -25.31
C ARG A 80 -6.06 21.16 -26.07
N SER A 81 -4.96 21.29 -25.35
CA SER A 81 -3.62 21.43 -25.90
C SER A 81 -2.61 20.69 -25.04
N TYR A 82 -1.49 20.29 -25.64
CA TYR A 82 -0.41 19.60 -24.92
C TYR A 82 0.19 20.47 -23.81
N ASP A 83 0.14 21.79 -23.98
CA ASP A 83 0.62 22.78 -23.00
C ASP A 83 -0.22 22.81 -21.71
N GLU A 84 -1.44 22.26 -21.72
CA GLU A 84 -2.35 22.20 -20.56
C GLU A 84 -2.14 20.94 -19.68
N ILE A 85 -1.23 20.03 -20.06
CA ILE A 85 -1.00 18.74 -19.36
C ILE A 85 -0.02 18.89 -18.16
N GLY A 86 0.48 20.12 -17.89
CA GLY A 86 1.53 20.41 -16.89
C GLY A 86 1.04 20.86 -15.52
#